data_AF-A0A365YQ64-F1
#
_entry.id   AF-A0A365YQ64-F1
#
_cell.length_a   1.000
_cell.length_b   1.000
_cell.length_c   1.000
_cell.angle_alpha   90.00
_cell.angle_beta   90.00
_cell.angle_gamma   90.00
#
_symmetry.space_group_name_H-M   'P 1'
#
loop_
_entity.id
_entity.type
_entity.pdbx_description
1 polymer ?
#
loop_
_entity_poly.entity_id
_entity_poly.type
_entity_poly.pdbx_seq_one_letter_code
_entity_poly.pdbx_strand_id
1 'polypeptide(L)'
;AGVSSFGISGTNAHLILEQAPPEPESAATDVPGDAGPTPWVISGATPDAVREQARRLREFVAERPELRPVDVGFSLATTRAALDHRAVVIAGNADERLAALD
;
A
#
# COMPACT_ATOMS: atom_id res chain seq x y z
N ALA A 1 -14.25 11.86 -16.55
CA ALA A 1 -13.66 13.19 -16.24
C ALA A 1 -12.91 13.73 -17.45
N GLY A 2 -12.78 15.05 -17.60
CA GLY A 2 -11.97 15.67 -18.66
C GLY A 2 -10.82 16.49 -18.05
N VAL A 3 -9.62 16.38 -18.61
CA VAL A 3 -8.44 17.17 -18.21
C VAL A 3 -8.00 18.01 -19.41
N SER A 4 -7.94 19.32 -19.24
CA SER A 4 -7.45 20.26 -20.25
C SER A 4 -6.16 20.93 -19.76
N SER A 5 -5.19 21.05 -20.66
CA SER A 5 -3.97 21.82 -20.43
C SER A 5 -3.76 22.81 -21.57
N PHE A 6 -3.53 24.08 -21.22
CA PHE A 6 -3.33 25.18 -22.15
C PHE A 6 -1.99 25.85 -21.84
N GLY A 7 -0.99 25.62 -22.70
CA GLY A 7 0.35 26.17 -22.53
C GLY A 7 0.44 27.63 -22.97
N ILE A 8 1.26 28.42 -22.28
CA ILE A 8 1.52 29.84 -22.64
C ILE A 8 2.12 29.99 -24.05
N SER A 9 2.76 28.95 -24.58
CA SER A 9 3.25 28.88 -25.96
C SER A 9 2.15 28.68 -27.01
N GLY A 10 0.93 28.35 -26.60
CA GLY A 10 -0.19 27.99 -27.49
C GLY A 10 -0.37 26.47 -27.73
N THR A 11 0.45 25.61 -27.13
CA THR A 11 0.26 24.16 -27.21
C THR A 11 -0.82 23.68 -26.24
N ASN A 12 -1.83 23.00 -26.75
CA ASN A 12 -2.97 22.53 -25.97
C ASN A 12 -3.07 21.00 -26.01
N ALA A 13 -3.51 20.41 -24.90
CA ALA A 13 -3.83 18.99 -24.80
C ALA A 13 -5.15 18.79 -24.04
N HIS A 14 -5.95 17.82 -24.49
CA HIS A 14 -7.20 17.45 -23.86
C HIS A 14 -7.28 15.93 -23.70
N LEU A 15 -7.58 15.46 -22.50
CA LEU A 15 -7.70 14.05 -22.15
C LEU A 15 -9.09 13.78 -21.60
N ILE A 16 -9.74 12.74 -22.13
CA ILE A 16 -10.96 12.17 -21.56
C ILE A 16 -10.60 10.92 -20.77
N LEU A 17 -10.96 10.90 -19.50
CA LEU A 17 -10.77 9.79 -18.56
C LEU A 17 -12.12 9.15 -18.28
N GLU A 18 -12.21 7.84 -18.47
CA GLU A 18 -13.38 7.05 -18.11
C GLU A 18 -13.08 6.20 -16.88
N GLN A 19 -14.12 5.93 -16.08
CA GLN A 19 -14.00 5.01 -14.95
C GLN A 19 -13.85 3.58 -15.50
N ALA A 20 -12.87 2.84 -14.96
CA ALA A 20 -12.76 1.42 -15.28
C ALA A 20 -14.03 0.67 -14.85
N PRO A 21 -14.47 -0.35 -15.61
CA PRO A 21 -15.57 -1.22 -15.18
C PRO A 21 -15.30 -1.76 -13.77
N PRO A 22 -16.34 -1.96 -12.94
CA PRO A 22 -16.15 -2.59 -11.64
C PRO A 22 -15.49 -3.96 -11.85
N GLU A 23 -14.36 -4.17 -11.21
CA GLU A 23 -13.72 -5.47 -11.19
C GLU A 23 -14.61 -6.42 -10.38
N PRO A 24 -14.89 -7.65 -10.86
CA PRO A 24 -15.67 -8.59 -10.07
C PRO A 24 -14.97 -8.79 -8.73
N GLU A 25 -15.73 -8.70 -7.65
CA GLU A 25 -15.24 -8.99 -6.31
C GLU A 25 -14.68 -10.42 -6.35
N SER A 26 -13.35 -10.54 -6.36
CA SER A 26 -12.70 -11.83 -6.34
C SER A 26 -13.17 -12.48 -5.06
N ALA A 27 -13.96 -13.55 -5.18
CA ALA A 27 -14.38 -14.32 -4.01
C ALA A 27 -13.10 -14.66 -3.26
N ALA A 28 -12.95 -14.11 -2.05
CA ALA A 28 -11.84 -14.39 -1.18
C ALA A 28 -11.81 -15.92 -1.04
N THR A 29 -10.94 -16.56 -1.81
CA THR A 29 -10.67 -17.96 -1.60
C THR A 29 -10.01 -17.95 -0.24
N ASP A 30 -10.55 -18.70 0.73
CA ASP A 30 -9.92 -18.93 2.03
C ASP A 30 -8.58 -19.62 1.79
N VAL A 31 -7.59 -18.86 1.34
CA VAL A 31 -6.22 -19.31 1.18
C VAL A 31 -5.68 -19.41 2.60
N PRO A 32 -5.04 -20.53 2.99
CA PRO A 32 -4.54 -20.75 4.36
C PRO A 32 -3.58 -19.67 4.92
N GLY A 33 -3.21 -18.66 4.12
CA GLY A 33 -2.35 -17.54 4.50
C GLY A 33 -3.02 -16.49 5.41
N ASP A 34 -4.35 -16.47 5.52
CA ASP A 34 -5.04 -15.51 6.40
C ASP A 34 -4.92 -15.87 7.90
N ALA A 35 -4.51 -17.10 8.23
CA ALA A 35 -4.42 -17.59 9.60
C ALA A 35 -3.00 -17.49 10.23
N GLY A 36 -1.99 -17.07 9.46
CA GLY A 36 -0.59 -17.07 9.88
C GLY A 36 0.04 -15.67 9.96
N PRO A 37 1.14 -15.50 10.73
CA PRO A 37 1.87 -14.25 10.78
C PRO A 37 2.41 -13.88 9.39
N THR A 38 1.85 -12.84 8.78
CA THR A 38 2.29 -12.32 7.48
C THR A 38 3.37 -11.25 7.69
N PRO A 39 4.55 -11.38 7.06
CA PRO A 39 5.60 -10.38 7.16
C PRO A 39 5.25 -9.12 6.36
N TRP A 40 5.35 -7.95 7.00
CA TRP A 40 5.26 -6.64 6.36
C TRP A 40 6.65 -6.05 6.22
N VAL A 41 7.17 -6.02 5.00
CA VAL A 41 8.51 -5.50 4.69
C VAL A 41 8.42 -4.00 4.38
N ILE A 42 9.18 -3.20 5.11
CA ILE A 42 9.25 -1.76 4.95
C ILE A 42 10.69 -1.41 4.59
N SER A 43 10.88 -0.57 3.57
CA SER A 43 12.21 -0.13 3.17
C SER A 43 12.30 1.37 2.93
N GLY A 44 13.50 1.92 3.10
CA GLY A 44 13.81 3.34 2.99
C GLY A 44 15.27 3.55 2.58
N ALA A 45 15.56 4.71 2.00
CA ALA A 45 16.94 5.10 1.65
C ALA A 45 17.77 5.47 2.90
N THR A 46 17.13 5.69 4.04
CA THR A 46 17.75 5.97 5.34
C THR A 46 16.94 5.28 6.46
N PRO A 47 17.50 5.12 7.68
CA PRO A 47 16.74 4.59 8.82
C PRO A 47 15.51 5.45 9.17
N ASP A 48 15.62 6.78 9.08
CA ASP A 48 14.50 7.69 9.34
C ASP A 48 13.40 7.57 8.28
N ALA A 49 13.79 7.33 7.02
CA ALA A 49 12.82 7.05 5.97
C ALA A 49 12.05 5.75 6.24
N VAL A 50 12.67 4.72 6.81
CA VAL A 50 11.96 3.49 7.22
C VAL A 50 10.91 3.79 8.31
N ARG A 51 11.26 4.58 9.32
CA ARG A 51 10.32 4.99 10.38
C ARG A 51 9.14 5.79 9.83
N GLU A 52 9.41 6.73 8.94
CA GLU A 52 8.36 7.53 8.31
C GLU A 52 7.45 6.68 7.39
N GLN A 53 8.01 5.68 6.68
CA GLN A 53 7.20 4.71 5.94
C GLN A 53 6.34 3.85 6.87
N ALA A 54 6.87 3.43 8.03
CA ALA A 54 6.10 2.68 9.03
C ALA A 54 4.92 3.49 9.58
N ARG A 55 5.15 4.77 9.92
CA ARG A 55 4.08 5.69 10.37
C ARG A 55 2.99 5.86 9.32
N ARG A 56 3.36 6.08 8.05
CA ARG A 56 2.39 6.20 6.94
C ARG A 56 1.61 4.91 6.73
N LEU A 57 2.28 3.76 6.83
CA LEU A 57 1.63 2.45 6.72
C LEU A 57 0.62 2.26 7.85
N ARG A 58 1.00 2.60 9.09
CA ARG A 58 0.11 2.55 10.27
C ARG A 58 -1.15 3.38 10.05
N GLU A 59 -1.00 4.65 9.65
CA GLU A 59 -2.13 5.53 9.36
C GLU A 59 -3.04 4.94 8.28
N PHE A 60 -2.44 4.46 7.19
CA PHE A 60 -3.18 3.86 6.07
C PHE A 60 -4.02 2.64 6.48
N VAL A 61 -3.45 1.73 7.28
CA VAL A 61 -4.15 0.49 7.68
C VAL A 61 -5.10 0.71 8.86
N ALA A 62 -4.85 1.69 9.73
CA ALA A 62 -5.76 2.03 10.82
C ALA A 62 -7.09 2.61 10.30
N GLU A 63 -7.05 3.36 9.19
CA GLU A 63 -8.24 3.87 8.50
C GLU A 63 -9.00 2.81 7.69
N ARG A 64 -8.41 1.62 7.49
CA ARG A 64 -8.92 0.57 6.59
C ARG A 64 -8.81 -0.82 7.23
N PRO A 65 -9.52 -1.07 8.36
CA PRO A 65 -9.46 -2.35 9.07
C PRO A 65 -9.97 -3.54 8.26
N GLU A 66 -10.69 -3.30 7.16
CA GLU A 66 -11.16 -4.31 6.21
C GLU A 66 -10.04 -4.90 5.34
N LEU A 67 -8.87 -4.26 5.26
CA LEU A 67 -7.76 -4.76 4.47
C LEU A 67 -7.19 -6.05 5.06
N ARG A 68 -7.10 -7.08 4.22
CA ARG A 68 -6.49 -8.34 4.60
C ARG A 68 -4.98 -8.16 4.79
N PRO A 69 -4.40 -8.64 5.90
CA PRO A 69 -2.97 -8.49 6.16
C PRO A 69 -2.07 -9.09 5.09
N VAL A 70 -2.51 -10.18 4.46
CA VAL A 70 -1.81 -10.85 3.37
C VAL A 70 -1.70 -9.96 2.13
N ASP A 71 -2.76 -9.23 1.78
CA ASP A 71 -2.79 -8.35 0.60
C ASP A 71 -1.88 -7.13 0.80
N VAL A 72 -1.84 -6.59 2.02
CA VAL A 72 -0.90 -5.52 2.40
C VAL A 72 0.54 -6.03 2.34
N GLY A 73 0.83 -7.17 2.96
CA GLY A 73 2.17 -7.77 2.96
C GLY A 73 2.67 -8.10 1.55
N PHE A 74 1.79 -8.68 0.71
CA PHE A 74 2.06 -8.96 -0.70
C PHE A 74 2.38 -7.69 -1.48
N SER A 75 1.56 -6.64 -1.31
CA SER A 75 1.76 -5.35 -1.98
C SER A 75 3.09 -4.72 -1.58
N LEU A 76 3.43 -4.74 -0.30
CA LEU A 76 4.71 -4.25 0.21
C LEU A 76 5.90 -5.01 -0.38
N ALA A 77 5.80 -6.33 -0.51
CA ALA A 77 6.87 -7.19 -0.99
C ALA A 77 7.09 -7.12 -2.51
N THR A 78 6.02 -6.90 -3.29
CA THR A 78 6.06 -7.08 -4.76
C THR A 78 5.98 -5.80 -5.56
N THR A 79 5.43 -4.72 -4.99
CA THR A 79 5.18 -3.46 -5.73
C THR A 79 6.05 -2.29 -5.27
N ARG A 80 6.68 -2.39 -4.09
CA ARG A 80 7.55 -1.34 -3.57
C ARG A 80 9.00 -1.59 -3.94
N ALA A 81 9.74 -0.51 -4.17
CA ALA A 81 11.18 -0.59 -4.35
C ALA A 81 11.84 -1.15 -3.09
N ALA A 82 12.79 -2.08 -3.25
CA ALA A 82 13.51 -2.70 -2.15
C ALA A 82 14.80 -1.91 -1.84
N LEU A 83 14.70 -0.88 -1.01
CA LEU A 83 15.82 0.02 -0.66
C LEU A 83 16.75 -0.57 0.41
N ASP A 84 17.86 0.09 0.69
CA ASP A 84 18.97 -0.45 1.50
C ASP A 84 18.62 -0.65 2.98
N HIS A 85 17.87 0.28 3.59
CA HIS A 85 17.43 0.13 4.97
C HIS A 85 16.08 -0.57 5.01
N ARG A 86 15.95 -1.63 5.82
CA ARG A 86 14.76 -2.46 5.88
C ARG A 86 14.37 -2.80 7.31
N ALA A 87 13.06 -2.86 7.54
CA ALA A 87 12.46 -3.42 8.73
C ALA A 87 11.38 -4.42 8.31
N VAL A 88 11.14 -5.43 9.14
CA VAL A 88 10.07 -6.42 8.93
C VAL A 88 9.22 -6.47 10.18
N VAL A 89 7.93 -6.24 10.02
CA VAL A 89 6.94 -6.43 11.08
C VAL A 89 6.31 -7.81 10.91
N ILE A 90 6.30 -8.59 11.99
CA ILE A 90 5.64 -9.88 12.07
C ILE A 90 4.74 -9.82 13.31
N ALA A 91 3.43 -9.93 13.12
CA ALA A 91 2.44 -9.78 14.18
C ALA A 91 1.28 -10.76 13.98
N GLY A 92 0.80 -11.34 15.08
CA GLY A 92 -0.26 -12.36 15.06
C GLY A 92 -1.67 -11.79 14.94
N ASN A 93 -1.86 -10.50 15.27
CA ASN A 93 -3.13 -9.80 15.16
C ASN A 93 -2.94 -8.33 14.73
N ALA A 94 -4.05 -7.62 14.52
CA ALA A 94 -4.04 -6.24 14.04
C ALA A 94 -3.43 -5.26 15.05
N ASP A 95 -3.73 -5.41 16.34
CA ASP A 95 -3.26 -4.50 17.39
C ASP A 95 -1.75 -4.59 17.59
N GLU A 96 -1.21 -5.80 17.66
CA GLU A 96 0.24 -6.06 17.68
C GLU A 96 0.93 -5.44 16.46
N ARG A 97 0.28 -5.48 15.31
CA ARG A 97 0.83 -4.96 14.06
C ARG A 97 0.86 -3.44 14.05
N LEU A 98 -0.20 -2.78 14.51
CA LEU A 98 -0.25 -1.32 14.64
C LEU A 98 0.79 -0.84 15.65
N ALA A 99 0.92 -1.53 16.79
CA ALA A 99 1.92 -1.21 17.80
C ALA A 99 3.37 -1.41 17.29
N ALA A 100 3.61 -2.41 16.45
CA ALA A 100 4.93 -2.65 15.85
C ALA A 100 5.31 -1.64 14.74
N LEU A 101 4.38 -0.77 14.32
CA LEU A 101 4.61 0.30 13.35
C LEU A 101 4.81 1.68 13.98
N ASP A 102 4.66 1.79 15.30
CA ASP A 102 5.02 2.98 16.10
C ASP A 102 6.53 3.01 16.40
#